data_AF-A0A2R7KWP1-F1
#
_entry.id   AF-A0A2R7KWP1-F1
#
_cell.length_a   1.000
_cell.length_b   1.000
_cell.length_c   1.000
_cell.angle_alpha   90.00
_cell.angle_beta   90.00
_cell.angle_gamma   90.00
#
_symmetry.space_group_name_H-M   'P 1'
#
loop_
_entity.id
_entity.type
_entity.pdbx_description
1 polymer ?
#
loop_
_entity_poly.entity_id
_entity_poly.type
_entity_poly.pdbx_seq_one_letter_code
_entity_poly.pdbx_strand_id
1 'polypeptide(L)'
;MCFTLLQGYWALWPYSDGISSSCMECSFFGDLFSASALPLVATGLLHLIYWRLKPRLILKTIFCVVTLMLCWYAIDTTIFDEREASWSTYDSIWYVGILVCILQTSIFGLLFGVVYYFLGRRLN
;
A
#
# COMPACT_ATOMS: atom_id res chain seq x y z
N MET A 1 -1.11 -1.72 -9.33
CA MET A 1 -0.60 -3.05 -8.92
C MET A 1 0.92 -3.07 -8.83
N CYS A 2 1.69 -2.75 -9.89
CA CYS A 2 3.16 -2.85 -9.85
C CYS A 2 3.81 -2.02 -8.71
N PHE A 3 3.40 -0.76 -8.53
CA PHE A 3 3.91 0.07 -7.42
C PHE A 3 3.62 -0.56 -6.06
N THR A 4 2.40 -1.08 -5.84
CA THR A 4 2.02 -1.77 -4.60
C THR A 4 2.86 -3.00 -4.34
N LEU A 5 3.04 -3.86 -5.33
CA LEU A 5 3.83 -5.08 -5.17
C LEU A 5 5.30 -4.72 -4.86
N LEU A 6 5.92 -3.83 -5.64
CA LEU A 6 7.31 -3.44 -5.41
C LEU A 6 7.51 -2.76 -4.04
N GLN A 7 6.58 -1.88 -3.65
CA GLN A 7 6.62 -1.20 -2.37
C GLN A 7 6.46 -2.19 -1.21
N GLY A 8 5.45 -3.07 -1.26
CA GLY A 8 5.21 -4.06 -0.22
C GLY A 8 6.34 -5.10 -0.14
N TYR A 9 6.89 -5.55 -1.28
CA TYR A 9 8.06 -6.42 -1.30
C TYR A 9 9.24 -5.79 -0.57
N TRP A 10 9.50 -4.50 -0.78
CA TRP A 10 10.61 -3.83 -0.11
C TRP A 10 10.33 -3.56 1.36
N ALA A 11 9.10 -3.16 1.71
CA ALA A 11 8.73 -2.88 3.10
C ALA A 11 8.78 -4.16 3.97
N LEU A 12 8.29 -5.27 3.44
CA LEU A 12 8.08 -6.51 4.18
C LEU A 12 9.10 -7.61 3.86
N TRP A 13 10.14 -7.31 3.09
CA TRP A 13 11.23 -8.27 2.80
C TRP A 13 11.78 -8.97 4.05
N PRO A 14 12.00 -8.28 5.19
CA PRO A 14 12.48 -8.94 6.41
C PRO A 14 11.57 -10.06 6.94
N TYR A 15 10.28 -10.05 6.55
CA TYR A 15 9.25 -10.98 7.00
C TYR A 15 8.82 -11.95 5.88
N SER A 16 9.60 -12.05 4.79
CA SER A 16 9.26 -12.90 3.64
C SER A 16 9.30 -14.40 3.97
N ASP A 17 10.11 -14.79 4.94
CA ASP A 17 10.29 -16.19 5.34
C ASP A 17 9.36 -16.60 6.49
N GLY A 18 8.64 -15.62 7.08
CA GLY A 18 7.65 -15.86 8.13
C GLY A 18 6.45 -16.66 7.60
N ILE A 19 5.99 -17.62 8.42
CA ILE A 19 4.76 -18.37 8.15
C ILE A 19 3.59 -17.43 8.39
N SER A 20 2.64 -17.37 7.44
CA SER A 20 1.42 -16.59 7.65
C SER A 20 0.49 -17.29 8.65
N SER A 21 0.03 -16.55 9.66
CA SER A 21 -0.96 -17.01 10.64
C SER A 21 -2.34 -17.21 10.02
N SER A 22 -2.64 -16.51 8.91
CA SER A 22 -3.90 -16.64 8.17
C SER A 22 -3.90 -17.85 7.23
N CYS A 23 -2.72 -18.30 6.78
CA CYS A 23 -2.57 -19.41 5.85
C CYS A 23 -1.16 -20.03 5.94
N MET A 24 -1.06 -21.21 6.55
CA MET A 24 0.24 -21.88 6.77
C MET A 24 0.99 -22.29 5.49
N GLU A 25 0.27 -22.48 4.38
CA GLU A 25 0.82 -22.89 3.08
C GLU A 25 0.99 -21.70 2.11
N CYS A 26 0.65 -20.48 2.53
CA CYS A 26 0.67 -19.33 1.63
C CYS A 26 2.09 -18.77 1.47
N SER A 27 2.49 -18.58 0.22
CA SER A 27 3.71 -17.86 -0.13
C SER A 27 3.56 -16.36 0.18
N PHE A 28 4.67 -15.68 0.44
CA PHE A 28 4.70 -14.23 0.65
C PHE A 28 4.06 -13.43 -0.49
N PHE A 29 4.30 -13.87 -1.73
CA PHE A 29 3.65 -13.26 -2.89
C PHE A 29 2.13 -13.44 -2.86
N GLY A 30 1.66 -14.62 -2.45
CA GLY A 30 0.24 -14.93 -2.31
C GLY A 30 -0.43 -14.04 -1.27
N ASP A 31 0.21 -13.85 -0.12
CA ASP A 31 -0.27 -12.95 0.93
C ASP A 31 -0.31 -11.51 0.43
N LEU A 32 0.79 -11.02 -0.16
CA LEU A 32 0.87 -9.65 -0.67
C LEU A 32 -0.14 -9.38 -1.78
N PHE A 33 -0.33 -10.32 -2.70
CA PHE A 33 -1.30 -10.19 -3.79
C PHE A 33 -2.74 -10.20 -3.26
N SER A 34 -3.06 -11.14 -2.37
CA SER A 34 -4.42 -11.30 -1.82
C SER A 34 -4.81 -10.12 -0.92
N ALA A 35 -3.93 -9.70 -0.01
CA ALA A 35 -4.12 -8.53 0.85
C ALA A 35 -4.25 -7.23 0.03
N SER A 36 -3.56 -7.13 -1.12
CA SER A 36 -3.62 -5.94 -1.97
C SER A 36 -4.84 -5.88 -2.89
N ALA A 37 -5.45 -7.01 -3.25
CA ALA A 37 -6.44 -7.08 -4.32
C ALA A 37 -7.69 -6.22 -4.03
N LEU A 38 -8.35 -6.46 -2.89
CA LEU A 38 -9.58 -5.76 -2.54
C LEU A 38 -9.35 -4.27 -2.20
N PRO A 39 -8.36 -3.88 -1.37
CA PRO A 39 -8.09 -2.48 -1.09
C PRO A 39 -7.71 -1.66 -2.33
N LEU A 40 -6.99 -2.26 -3.28
CA LEU A 40 -6.66 -1.57 -4.54
C LEU A 40 -7.86 -1.37 -5.46
N VAL A 41 -8.80 -2.32 -5.49
CA VAL A 41 -10.07 -2.13 -6.21
C VAL A 41 -10.87 -0.99 -5.56
N ALA A 42 -10.97 -0.98 -4.23
CA ALA A 42 -11.69 0.06 -3.50
C ALA A 42 -11.07 1.46 -3.71
N THR A 43 -9.74 1.58 -3.62
CA THR A 43 -9.04 2.85 -3.90
C THR A 43 -9.16 3.27 -5.35
N GLY A 44 -9.13 2.34 -6.30
CA GLY A 44 -9.39 2.62 -7.72
C GLY A 44 -10.78 3.21 -7.96
N LEU A 45 -11.82 2.62 -7.35
CA LEU A 45 -13.18 3.15 -7.41
C LEU A 45 -13.28 4.55 -6.78
N LEU A 46 -12.64 4.76 -5.63
CA LEU A 46 -12.59 6.06 -4.96
C LEU A 46 -11.92 7.12 -5.86
N HIS A 47 -10.81 6.79 -6.52
CA HIS A 47 -10.13 7.69 -7.45
C HIS A 47 -10.99 7.99 -8.68
N LEU A 48 -11.74 7.02 -9.20
CA LEU A 48 -12.68 7.23 -10.31
C LEU A 48 -13.81 8.20 -9.92
N ILE A 49 -14.38 8.04 -8.73
CA ILE A 49 -15.40 8.96 -8.20
C ILE A 49 -14.79 10.36 -8.08
N TYR A 50 -13.60 10.48 -7.49
CA TYR A 50 -12.92 11.76 -7.32
C TYR A 50 -12.58 12.43 -8.66
N TRP A 51 -12.21 11.64 -9.68
CA TRP A 51 -11.99 12.12 -11.04
C TRP A 51 -13.24 12.81 -11.62
N ARG A 52 -14.44 12.27 -11.37
CA ARG A 52 -15.71 12.84 -11.87
C ARG A 52 -16.02 14.22 -11.30
N LEU A 53 -15.50 14.57 -10.13
CA LEU A 53 -15.68 15.88 -9.50
C LEU A 53 -14.85 17.00 -10.15
N LYS A 54 -14.01 16.68 -11.16
CA LYS A 54 -13.13 17.61 -11.88
C LYS A 54 -12.32 18.56 -10.97
N PRO A 55 -11.67 18.08 -9.90
CA PRO A 55 -10.80 18.91 -9.07
C PRO A 55 -9.58 19.41 -9.87
N ARG A 56 -8.91 20.45 -9.37
CA ARG A 56 -7.63 20.91 -9.91
C ARG A 56 -6.61 19.76 -9.90
N LEU A 57 -5.78 19.66 -10.94
CA LEU A 57 -4.82 18.55 -11.12
C LEU A 57 -3.91 18.32 -9.91
N ILE A 58 -3.47 19.39 -9.23
CA ILE A 58 -2.64 19.28 -8.03
C ILE A 58 -3.40 18.60 -6.89
N LEU A 59 -4.63 19.05 -6.58
CA LEU A 59 -5.48 18.46 -5.54
C LEU A 59 -5.77 17.00 -5.83
N LYS A 60 -6.01 16.68 -7.10
CA LYS A 60 -6.17 15.32 -7.61
C LYS A 60 -4.98 14.43 -7.32
N THR A 61 -3.79 14.93 -7.63
CA THR A 61 -2.54 14.20 -7.41
C THR A 61 -2.34 13.95 -5.91
N ILE A 62 -2.50 14.99 -5.09
CA ILE A 62 -2.34 14.89 -3.62
C ILE A 62 -3.33 13.87 -3.05
N PHE A 63 -4.61 13.97 -3.41
CA PHE A 63 -5.64 13.04 -2.94
C PHE A 63 -5.31 11.60 -3.32
N CYS A 64 -4.92 11.35 -4.59
CA CYS A 64 -4.57 10.02 -5.06
C CYS A 64 -3.35 9.45 -4.32
N VAL A 65 -2.31 10.25 -4.09
CA VAL A 65 -1.10 9.83 -3.38
C VAL A 65 -1.42 9.51 -1.92
N VAL A 66 -2.09 10.41 -1.19
CA VAL A 66 -2.38 10.23 0.24
C VAL A 66 -3.26 9.00 0.45
N THR A 67 -4.33 8.84 -0.32
CA THR A 67 -5.21 7.66 -0.20
C THR A 67 -4.49 6.36 -0.55
N LEU A 68 -3.58 6.37 -1.52
CA LEU A 68 -2.76 5.20 -1.86
C LEU A 68 -1.76 4.86 -0.75
N MET A 69 -1.09 5.86 -0.16
CA MET A 69 -0.17 5.64 0.96
C MET A 69 -0.88 5.09 2.20
N LEU A 70 -2.09 5.59 2.52
CA LEU A 70 -2.92 5.04 3.60
C LEU A 70 -3.34 3.58 3.31
N CYS A 71 -3.64 3.28 2.05
CA CYS A 71 -3.96 1.92 1.63
C CYS A 71 -2.75 0.98 1.79
N TRP A 72 -1.56 1.42 1.39
CA TRP A 72 -0.34 0.62 1.57
C TRP A 72 -0.01 0.41 3.04
N TYR A 73 -0.15 1.45 3.87
CA TYR A 73 0.02 1.30 5.32
C TYR A 73 -0.92 0.23 5.89
N ALA A 74 -2.19 0.20 5.47
CA ALA A 74 -3.12 -0.83 5.90
C ALA A 74 -2.69 -2.24 5.41
N ILE A 75 -2.34 -2.38 4.13
CA ILE A 75 -1.88 -3.66 3.55
C ILE A 75 -0.63 -4.16 4.27
N ASP A 76 0.38 -3.30 4.43
CA ASP A 76 1.65 -3.66 5.04
C ASP A 76 1.48 -4.04 6.51
N THR A 77 0.64 -3.31 7.24
CA THR A 77 0.34 -3.63 8.65
C THR A 77 -0.40 -4.96 8.78
N THR A 78 -1.35 -5.26 7.88
CA THR A 78 -2.04 -6.56 7.87
C THR A 78 -1.06 -7.70 7.61
N ILE A 79 -0.18 -7.58 6.62
CA ILE A 79 0.77 -8.65 6.32
C ILE A 79 1.82 -8.80 7.44
N PHE A 80 2.27 -7.69 8.01
CA PHE A 80 3.14 -7.70 9.19
C PHE A 80 2.48 -8.40 10.37
N ASP A 81 1.19 -8.15 10.61
CA ASP A 81 0.44 -8.84 11.65
C ASP A 81 0.38 -10.35 11.39
N GLU A 82 0.00 -10.75 10.17
CA GLU A 82 -0.13 -12.17 9.83
C GLU A 82 1.19 -12.93 9.90
N ARG A 83 2.32 -12.30 9.53
CA ARG A 83 3.61 -13.00 9.37
C ARG A 83 4.56 -12.87 10.55
N GLU A 84 4.36 -11.88 11.41
CA GLU A 84 5.25 -11.63 12.54
C GLU A 84 4.45 -11.32 13.81
N ALA A 85 3.53 -10.35 13.78
CA ALA A 85 2.92 -9.87 15.03
C ALA A 85 1.97 -10.88 15.68
N SER A 86 1.33 -11.76 14.89
CA SER A 86 0.50 -12.87 15.38
C SER A 86 1.31 -13.99 16.06
N TRP A 87 2.62 -14.08 15.78
CA TRP A 87 3.53 -15.09 16.33
C TRP A 87 4.41 -14.56 17.48
N SER A 88 4.43 -13.24 17.64
CA SER A 88 5.24 -12.50 18.61
C SER A 88 4.34 -11.62 19.49
N THR A 89 4.90 -10.88 20.45
CA THR A 89 4.14 -9.94 21.28
C THR A 89 4.58 -8.51 20.99
N TYR A 90 3.65 -7.68 20.50
CA TYR A 90 3.87 -6.26 20.25
C TYR A 90 2.84 -5.41 20.98
N ASP A 91 3.29 -4.37 21.67
CA ASP A 91 2.41 -3.46 22.42
C ASP A 91 1.49 -2.64 21.50
N SER A 92 1.96 -2.32 20.29
CA SER A 92 1.20 -1.55 19.30
C SER A 92 1.58 -1.92 17.87
N ILE A 93 0.79 -2.83 17.26
CA ILE A 93 1.00 -3.32 15.89
C ILE A 93 1.01 -2.15 14.89
N TRP A 94 0.07 -1.21 15.02
CA TRP A 94 -0.05 -0.05 14.14
C TRP A 94 1.18 0.86 14.21
N TYR A 95 1.70 1.14 15.41
CA TYR A 95 2.90 1.96 15.56
C TYR A 95 4.12 1.30 14.89
N VAL A 96 4.30 0.00 15.12
CA VAL A 96 5.40 -0.77 14.50
C VAL A 96 5.20 -0.86 12.99
N GLY A 97 3.98 -1.08 12.51
CA GLY A 97 3.62 -1.08 11.10
C GLY A 97 4.01 0.23 10.40
N ILE A 98 3.79 1.39 11.04
CA ILE A 98 4.26 2.68 10.51
C ILE A 98 5.79 2.66 10.36
N LEU A 99 6.53 2.24 11.39
CA LEU A 99 7.99 2.22 11.34
C LEU A 99 8.53 1.29 10.23
N VAL A 100 7.85 0.16 10.00
CA VAL A 100 8.21 -0.81 8.96
C VAL A 100 8.06 -0.20 7.56
N CYS A 101 6.98 0.53 7.30
CA CYS A 101 6.62 0.92 5.93
C CYS A 101 6.76 2.40 5.60
N ILE A 102 6.97 3.31 6.56
CA ILE A 102 6.89 4.77 6.32
C ILE A 102 7.86 5.25 5.24
N LEU A 103 9.07 4.69 5.19
CA LEU A 103 10.09 5.08 4.23
C LEU A 103 9.67 4.65 2.81
N GLN A 104 9.31 3.38 2.65
CA GLN A 104 8.98 2.76 1.37
C GLN A 104 7.66 3.34 0.82
N THR A 105 6.65 3.50 1.67
CA THR A 105 5.37 4.13 1.30
C THR A 105 5.58 5.58 0.86
N SER A 106 6.44 6.35 1.54
CA SER A 106 6.75 7.73 1.16
C SER A 106 7.48 7.81 -0.19
N ILE A 107 8.51 6.99 -0.39
CA ILE A 107 9.29 6.97 -1.63
C ILE A 107 8.39 6.58 -2.82
N PHE A 108 7.67 5.46 -2.72
CA PHE A 108 6.81 4.98 -3.80
C PHE A 108 5.59 5.89 -4.01
N GLY A 109 5.10 6.53 -2.95
CA GLY A 109 3.98 7.47 -3.02
C GLY A 109 4.36 8.72 -3.79
N LEU A 110 5.54 9.28 -3.53
CA LEU A 110 6.06 10.43 -4.27
C LEU A 110 6.36 10.07 -5.73
N LEU A 111 6.99 8.92 -6.00
CA LEU A 111 7.25 8.45 -7.36
C LEU A 111 5.94 8.27 -8.15
N PHE A 112 4.94 7.64 -7.55
CA PHE A 112 3.61 7.50 -8.13
C PHE A 112 2.97 8.87 -8.40
N GLY A 113 3.05 9.79 -7.44
CA GLY A 113 2.52 11.15 -7.57
C GLY A 113 3.14 11.93 -8.72
N VAL A 114 4.46 11.84 -8.90
CA VAL A 114 5.18 12.47 -10.03
C VAL A 114 4.67 11.90 -11.35
N VAL A 115 4.63 10.58 -11.49
CA VAL A 115 4.13 9.91 -12.71
C VAL A 115 2.68 10.31 -12.99
N TYR A 116 1.82 10.27 -11.97
CA TYR A 116 0.41 10.62 -12.08
C TYR A 116 0.22 12.07 -12.53
N TYR A 117 0.96 13.01 -11.94
CA TYR A 117 0.89 14.42 -12.27
C TYR A 117 1.29 14.69 -13.74
N PHE A 118 2.40 14.09 -14.20
CA PHE A 118 2.86 14.25 -15.57
C PHE A 118 1.88 13.65 -16.59
N LEU A 119 1.30 12.48 -16.29
CA LEU A 119 0.25 11.89 -17.13
C LEU A 119 -0.99 12.77 -17.18
N GLY A 120 -1.45 13.26 -16.03
CA GLY A 120 -2.62 14.15 -15.96
C GLY A 120 -2.41 15.51 -16.63
N ARG A 121 -1.17 16.00 -16.70
CA ARG A 121 -0.82 17.22 -17.44
C ARG A 121 -0.85 17.02 -18.97
N ARG A 122 -0.62 15.80 -19.46
CA ARG A 122 -0.71 15.49 -20.90
C ARG A 122 -2.13 15.26 -21.39
N LEU A 123 -3.05 14.89 -20.50
CA LEU A 123 -4.43 14.53 -20.81
C LEU A 123 -5.43 15.70 -20.68
N ASN A 124 -5.02 16.80 -20.05
CA ASN A 124 -5.79 18.05 -19.94
C ASN A 124 -5.22 19.09 -20.91
#